data_AF-A0A0D2JW30-F1
#
_entry.id   AF-A0A0D2JW30-F1
#
_cell.length_a   1.000
_cell.length_b   1.000
_cell.length_c   1.000
_cell.angle_alpha   90.00
_cell.angle_beta   90.00
_cell.angle_gamma   90.00
#
_symmetry.space_group_name_H-M   'P 1'
#
loop_
_entity.id
_entity.type
_entity.pdbx_description
1 polymer ?
#
loop_
_entity_poly.entity_id
_entity_poly.type
_entity_poly.pdbx_seq_one_letter_code
_entity_poly.pdbx_strand_id
1 'polypeptide(L)'
;MAATAVQGHGQLNPEPSQPEERAENELPPKSYADAVTSGPNGEVRSHDGDEHAAVNGSVQPAVNGQNNRQQPDEGKVLYEKHVNGSGETLTSIKPSDGYEDSLKHNGETAPRERKRNRPPKRQDELASGRKAGAGWQTSAIRWAPLNVPLQRRLQTLAVLWHTTTIPLLISLFFLLCAIPLTWPLLIPYLIYTLVISEDATNGTLSRRSQWMRGSKFWSLFASYFPARLHRTVELEPTRKYIFGYHPHGIISHGAFAAFATEALGFSDLYPGITNTLLTLDTNFRVPFYRDYALAMGLASVSRESIENILCKGGLNGEGMGRAVTIVIGGARESLDAKPHSLRLVLRSRKGFVKLAIRTGADLVPVLAFGENELYDQIDSVEHPWIHKSQMLVKKFMGFTIPLFHARGIFNYDVGLLPYRRAVNVVVGRPIRVVQQGSKDNNVDEKYLDQVHKEYVAELVRLWDGYKDLFAQDRQGELEIVD
;
A
#
# COMPACT_ATOMS: atom_id res chain seq x y z
N MET A 1 26.48 28.65 -69.26
CA MET A 1 27.29 29.64 -68.52
C MET A 1 27.14 29.28 -67.04
N ALA A 2 28.10 28.51 -66.49
CA ALA A 2 29.14 28.98 -65.56
C ALA A 2 28.53 29.55 -64.25
N ALA A 3 28.85 29.11 -63.03
CA ALA A 3 30.08 28.53 -62.49
C ALA A 3 29.87 27.71 -61.19
N THR A 4 30.98 27.11 -60.76
CA THR A 4 31.27 26.01 -59.81
C THR A 4 31.40 26.37 -58.32
N ALA A 5 31.28 25.31 -57.49
CA ALA A 5 31.91 25.04 -56.17
C ALA A 5 31.37 25.81 -54.92
N VAL A 6 31.31 25.29 -53.69
CA VAL A 6 32.15 24.33 -52.93
C VAL A 6 31.29 23.59 -51.87
N GLN A 7 31.51 22.27 -51.71
CA GLN A 7 31.06 21.46 -50.57
C GLN A 7 31.86 21.82 -49.31
N GLY A 8 31.16 22.19 -48.22
CA GLY A 8 31.73 22.27 -46.88
C GLY A 8 31.21 21.13 -46.02
N HIS A 9 32.03 20.08 -45.83
CA HIS A 9 31.84 19.08 -44.80
C HIS A 9 31.99 19.74 -43.42
N GLY A 10 30.88 19.99 -42.73
CA GLY A 10 30.87 20.16 -41.28
C GLY A 10 30.73 18.79 -40.63
N GLN A 11 31.84 18.24 -40.15
CA GLN A 11 31.88 17.01 -39.34
C GLN A 11 31.08 17.24 -38.05
N LEU A 12 29.83 16.77 -38.02
CA LEU A 12 29.07 16.60 -36.79
C LEU A 12 29.37 15.20 -36.26
N ASN A 13 30.32 15.10 -35.33
CA ASN A 13 30.37 13.93 -34.45
C ASN A 13 29.76 14.33 -33.11
N PRO A 14 28.44 14.17 -32.91
CA PRO A 14 27.92 14.04 -31.56
C PRO A 14 28.49 12.74 -30.99
N GLU A 15 29.25 12.82 -29.89
CA GLU A 15 29.77 11.61 -29.24
C GLU A 15 28.63 10.61 -28.98
N PRO A 16 28.85 9.30 -29.23
CA PRO A 16 27.84 8.29 -29.03
C PRO A 16 27.36 8.29 -27.57
N SER A 17 26.04 8.23 -27.39
CA SER A 17 25.37 8.24 -26.09
C SER A 17 25.08 6.84 -25.56
N GLN A 18 25.15 5.82 -26.43
CA GLN A 18 24.90 4.44 -26.04
C GLN A 18 26.15 3.83 -25.35
N PRO A 19 25.97 3.05 -24.27
CA PRO A 19 27.09 2.48 -23.51
C PRO A 19 27.97 1.53 -24.34
N GLU A 20 27.35 0.76 -25.24
CA GLU A 20 28.04 -0.23 -26.09
C GLU A 20 28.96 0.47 -27.11
N GLU A 21 28.47 1.51 -27.78
CA GLU A 21 29.26 2.30 -28.74
C GLU A 21 30.36 3.14 -28.06
N ARG A 22 30.20 3.59 -26.81
CA ARG A 22 31.26 4.27 -26.06
C ARG A 22 32.36 3.32 -25.62
N ALA A 23 32.01 2.09 -25.25
CA ALA A 23 32.98 1.07 -24.89
C ALA A 23 33.85 0.67 -26.08
N GLU A 24 33.26 0.57 -27.29
CA GLU A 24 34.00 0.33 -28.54
C GLU A 24 34.96 1.46 -28.92
N ASN A 25 34.69 2.69 -28.46
CA ASN A 25 35.53 3.87 -28.73
C ASN A 25 36.39 4.31 -27.52
N GLU A 26 36.52 3.46 -26.48
CA GLU A 26 37.28 3.72 -25.24
C GLU A 26 36.89 5.03 -24.52
N LEU A 27 35.63 5.47 -24.65
CA LEU A 27 35.13 6.68 -24.02
C LEU A 27 34.58 6.41 -22.60
N PRO A 28 34.78 7.32 -21.63
CA PRO A 28 34.29 7.14 -20.26
C PRO A 28 32.76 7.04 -20.20
N PRO A 29 32.17 6.30 -19.24
CA PRO A 29 30.72 6.16 -19.13
C PRO A 29 30.06 7.52 -18.84
N LYS A 30 29.00 7.87 -19.60
CA LYS A 30 28.19 9.08 -19.34
C LYS A 30 27.06 8.74 -18.39
N SER A 31 26.87 9.53 -17.33
CA SER A 31 25.62 9.47 -16.55
C SER A 31 24.46 10.00 -17.39
N TYR A 32 23.25 9.46 -17.18
CA TYR A 32 22.05 9.92 -17.86
C TYR A 32 21.78 11.42 -17.61
N ALA A 33 22.17 11.93 -16.43
CA ALA A 33 22.09 13.36 -16.10
C ALA A 33 23.03 14.23 -16.96
N ASP A 34 24.21 13.73 -17.31
CA ASP A 34 25.22 14.44 -18.10
C ASP A 34 24.90 14.44 -19.60
N ALA A 35 24.02 13.54 -20.05
CA ALA A 35 23.52 13.51 -21.42
C ALA A 35 22.45 14.59 -21.68
N VAL A 36 21.79 15.08 -20.62
CA VAL A 36 20.66 16.03 -20.71
C VAL A 36 21.13 17.50 -20.65
N THR A 37 22.34 17.77 -20.14
CA THR A 37 22.86 19.14 -19.97
C THR A 37 23.64 19.68 -21.17
N SER A 38 23.99 18.86 -22.16
CA SER A 38 24.69 19.30 -23.37
C SER A 38 23.71 19.63 -24.50
N GLY A 39 23.07 20.81 -24.41
CA GLY A 39 22.37 21.51 -25.50
C GLY A 39 23.05 22.85 -25.79
N PRO A 40 22.94 23.41 -27.01
CA PRO A 40 23.93 24.34 -27.55
C PRO A 40 23.70 25.76 -27.03
N ASN A 41 24.47 26.14 -26.01
CA ASN A 41 25.02 27.48 -25.75
C ASN A 41 25.50 27.53 -24.29
N GLY A 42 26.72 27.06 -24.06
CA GLY A 42 27.40 27.21 -22.79
C GLY A 42 28.79 27.78 -23.03
N GLU A 43 28.89 29.10 -23.13
CA GLU A 43 30.18 29.78 -23.04
C GLU A 43 30.76 29.56 -21.65
N VAL A 44 31.92 28.94 -21.60
CA VAL A 44 32.78 28.88 -20.41
C VAL A 44 33.57 30.18 -20.36
N ARG A 45 33.41 30.97 -19.30
CA ARG A 45 34.37 32.01 -18.92
C ARG A 45 34.88 31.75 -17.51
N SER A 46 36.17 31.44 -17.45
CA SER A 46 37.06 31.51 -16.29
C SER A 46 37.42 32.97 -15.97
N HIS A 47 37.46 33.36 -14.70
CA HIS A 47 38.65 34.02 -14.11
C HIS A 47 38.52 34.31 -12.60
N ASP A 48 39.72 34.38 -12.03
CA ASP A 48 40.18 34.60 -10.66
C ASP A 48 39.83 35.95 -10.01
N GLY A 49 40.04 36.04 -8.69
CA GLY A 49 40.75 37.18 -8.09
C GLY A 49 39.98 38.15 -7.18
N ASP A 50 40.20 37.99 -5.88
CA ASP A 50 40.46 39.01 -4.82
C ASP A 50 39.52 40.20 -4.48
N GLU A 51 39.20 40.20 -3.17
CA GLU A 51 39.27 41.26 -2.16
C GLU A 51 38.42 42.57 -2.17
N HIS A 52 37.81 42.76 -0.98
CA HIS A 52 37.60 43.98 -0.18
C HIS A 52 36.38 44.93 -0.38
N ALA A 53 35.65 45.04 0.75
CA ALA A 53 35.13 46.26 1.42
C ALA A 53 33.69 46.79 1.15
N ALA A 54 32.89 46.65 2.22
CA ALA A 54 32.17 47.72 2.95
C ALA A 54 30.83 48.34 2.44
N VAL A 55 29.78 48.05 3.23
CA VAL A 55 28.86 48.99 3.93
C VAL A 55 27.52 49.44 3.29
N ASN A 56 26.45 49.05 4.02
CA ASN A 56 25.11 49.63 4.29
C ASN A 56 23.99 49.70 3.25
N GLY A 57 22.81 49.17 3.66
CA GLY A 57 21.50 49.67 3.23
C GLY A 57 20.30 48.72 3.33
N SER A 58 19.58 48.73 4.46
CA SER A 58 18.12 48.49 4.61
C SER A 58 17.43 47.15 4.24
N VAL A 59 17.09 46.36 5.29
CA VAL A 59 15.75 45.93 5.76
C VAL A 59 14.68 45.42 4.75
N GLN A 60 14.43 44.09 4.71
CA GLN A 60 13.15 43.36 4.93
C GLN A 60 13.27 41.82 4.66
N PRO A 61 12.34 40.96 5.13
CA PRO A 61 12.67 39.75 5.90
C PRO A 61 12.97 38.48 5.08
N ALA A 62 13.91 37.70 5.60
CA ALA A 62 14.29 36.39 5.09
C ALA A 62 13.23 35.32 5.38
N VAL A 63 12.67 34.74 4.32
CA VAL A 63 12.03 33.42 4.33
C VAL A 63 13.16 32.40 4.34
N ASN A 64 13.47 31.86 5.53
CA ASN A 64 14.47 30.81 5.68
C ASN A 64 13.78 29.45 5.72
N GLY A 65 14.12 28.59 4.76
CA GLY A 65 13.55 27.25 4.64
C GLY A 65 14.06 26.48 3.44
N GLN A 66 15.35 26.58 3.13
CA GLN A 66 16.02 25.59 2.26
C GLN A 66 16.06 24.26 3.01
N ASN A 67 15.08 23.40 2.75
CA ASN A 67 15.18 21.99 3.10
C ASN A 67 16.07 21.29 2.06
N ASN A 68 17.26 20.90 2.51
CA ASN A 68 18.13 19.93 1.87
C ASN A 68 17.31 18.74 1.36
N ARG A 69 17.22 18.60 0.04
CA ARG A 69 16.91 17.31 -0.60
C ARG A 69 18.15 16.43 -0.44
N GLN A 70 18.21 15.66 0.63
CA GLN A 70 19.04 14.46 0.63
C GLN A 70 18.41 13.48 -0.36
N GLN A 71 19.11 13.24 -1.47
CA GLN A 71 18.89 12.03 -2.26
C GLN A 71 19.08 10.83 -1.32
N PRO A 72 18.24 9.78 -1.41
CA PRO A 72 18.50 8.57 -0.67
C PRO A 72 19.82 7.97 -1.16
N ASP A 73 20.72 7.75 -0.22
CA ASP A 73 22.02 7.11 -0.41
C ASP A 73 21.76 5.64 -0.82
N GLU A 74 21.74 5.35 -2.13
CA GLU A 74 21.46 4.02 -2.70
C GLU A 74 22.38 2.93 -2.11
N GLY A 75 23.52 3.30 -1.53
CA GLY A 75 24.47 2.39 -0.88
C GLY A 75 24.07 1.83 0.50
N LYS A 76 22.91 2.21 1.08
CA LYS A 76 22.51 1.76 2.44
C LYS A 76 21.27 0.85 2.51
N VAL A 77 20.51 0.68 1.44
CA VAL A 77 19.31 -0.18 1.45
C VAL A 77 19.72 -1.62 1.14
N LEU A 78 19.67 -2.49 2.15
CA LEU A 78 19.97 -3.91 1.98
C LEU A 78 18.76 -4.62 1.38
N TYR A 79 18.97 -5.30 0.25
CA TYR A 79 17.93 -6.10 -0.41
C TYR A 79 18.10 -7.60 -0.12
N GLU A 80 16.98 -8.28 0.09
CA GLU A 80 16.87 -9.73 0.26
C GLU A 80 16.25 -10.34 -1.01
N LYS A 81 16.95 -11.33 -1.59
CA LYS A 81 16.54 -12.02 -2.81
C LYS A 81 16.00 -13.41 -2.46
N HIS A 82 14.73 -13.69 -2.81
CA HIS A 82 14.15 -15.03 -2.68
C HIS A 82 14.01 -15.65 -4.06
N VAL A 83 14.53 -16.85 -4.26
CA VAL A 83 14.42 -17.56 -5.53
C VAL A 83 13.34 -18.63 -5.41
N ASN A 84 12.35 -18.63 -6.30
CA ASN A 84 11.36 -19.69 -6.34
C ASN A 84 11.87 -20.93 -7.10
N GLY A 85 11.10 -22.02 -7.09
CA GLY A 85 11.45 -23.26 -7.79
C GLY A 85 11.64 -23.11 -9.31
N SER A 86 11.19 -22.00 -9.90
CA SER A 86 11.37 -21.67 -11.33
C SER A 86 12.56 -20.77 -11.63
N GLY A 87 13.34 -20.36 -10.60
CA GLY A 87 14.50 -19.47 -10.76
C GLY A 87 14.19 -17.97 -10.78
N GLU A 88 12.92 -17.57 -10.62
CA GLU A 88 12.53 -16.15 -10.52
C GLU A 88 12.93 -15.59 -9.15
N THR A 89 13.46 -14.36 -9.15
CA THR A 89 13.95 -13.70 -7.95
C THR A 89 12.97 -12.64 -7.46
N LEU A 90 12.49 -12.77 -6.22
CA LEU A 90 11.80 -11.70 -5.49
C LEU A 90 12.82 -10.82 -4.79
N THR A 91 12.69 -9.51 -4.96
CA THR A 91 13.48 -8.53 -4.22
C THR A 91 12.62 -7.88 -3.15
N SER A 92 13.08 -7.90 -1.90
CA SER A 92 12.44 -7.19 -0.78
C SER A 92 13.49 -6.45 0.03
N ILE A 93 13.07 -5.53 0.89
CA ILE A 93 13.98 -4.84 1.80
C ILE A 93 14.30 -5.75 2.97
N LYS A 94 15.57 -5.86 3.34
CA LYS A 94 16.03 -6.65 4.48
C LYS A 94 15.35 -6.13 5.76
N PRO A 95 14.75 -7.01 6.58
CA PRO A 95 14.10 -6.57 7.80
C PRO A 95 15.15 -6.13 8.85
N SER A 96 14.71 -5.37 9.85
CA SER A 96 15.52 -5.09 11.04
C SER A 96 15.75 -6.35 11.87
N ASP A 97 16.87 -6.43 12.61
CA ASP A 97 17.30 -7.60 13.38
C ASP A 97 16.23 -8.20 14.33
N GLY A 98 15.30 -7.39 14.86
CA GLY A 98 14.19 -7.85 15.71
C GLY A 98 13.02 -8.53 14.97
N TYR A 99 13.11 -8.74 13.66
CA TYR A 99 12.07 -9.37 12.85
C TYR A 99 11.98 -10.88 13.07
N GLU A 100 13.11 -11.58 13.18
CA GLU A 100 13.10 -13.03 13.41
C GLU A 100 12.40 -13.39 14.73
N ASP A 101 12.52 -12.54 15.75
CA ASP A 101 11.84 -12.73 17.04
C ASP A 101 10.31 -12.67 16.90
N SER A 102 9.81 -11.85 15.96
CA SER A 102 8.38 -11.79 15.65
C SER A 102 7.87 -13.05 14.95
N LEU A 103 8.71 -13.70 14.14
CA LEU A 103 8.38 -14.97 13.47
C LEU A 103 8.43 -16.15 14.45
N LYS A 104 9.48 -16.26 15.28
CA LYS A 104 9.69 -17.36 16.22
C LYS A 104 8.57 -17.49 17.26
N HIS A 105 8.10 -16.37 17.82
CA HIS A 105 7.02 -16.39 18.81
C HIS A 105 5.60 -16.62 18.24
N ASN A 106 5.39 -16.44 16.93
CA ASN A 106 4.10 -16.76 16.32
C ASN A 106 3.86 -18.28 16.27
N GLY A 107 4.92 -19.08 16.09
CA GLY A 107 4.83 -20.56 16.12
C GLY A 107 4.37 -21.12 17.47
N GLU A 108 4.74 -20.50 18.59
CA GLU A 108 4.35 -20.94 19.94
C GLU A 108 2.89 -20.58 20.31
N THR A 109 2.26 -19.68 19.55
CA THR A 109 0.92 -19.16 19.85
C THR A 109 -0.16 -19.54 18.82
N ALA A 110 0.16 -20.44 17.88
CA ALA A 110 -0.81 -21.01 16.94
C ALA A 110 -2.00 -21.67 17.67
N PRO A 111 -3.23 -21.60 17.11
CA PRO A 111 -4.38 -22.31 17.67
C PRO A 111 -4.10 -23.80 17.76
N ARG A 112 -4.57 -24.41 18.85
CA ARG A 112 -4.42 -25.85 19.06
C ARG A 112 -5.23 -26.59 17.99
N GLU A 113 -4.59 -27.51 17.25
CA GLU A 113 -5.30 -28.51 16.44
C GLU A 113 -6.42 -29.16 17.27
N ARG A 114 -7.60 -29.35 16.64
CA ARG A 114 -8.74 -30.06 17.24
C ARG A 114 -8.30 -31.48 17.64
N LYS A 115 -7.88 -31.66 18.90
CA LYS A 115 -7.52 -32.98 19.43
C LYS A 115 -8.73 -33.92 19.36
N ARG A 116 -8.64 -34.93 18.50
CA ARG A 116 -9.47 -36.13 18.48
C ARG A 116 -9.20 -36.94 19.76
N ASN A 117 -10.26 -37.26 20.49
CA ASN A 117 -10.44 -38.20 21.61
C ASN A 117 -9.36 -38.26 22.72
N ARG A 118 -9.75 -37.83 23.94
CA ARG A 118 -9.01 -38.09 25.19
C ARG A 118 -9.47 -39.42 25.83
N PRO A 119 -8.57 -40.24 26.40
CA PRO A 119 -8.95 -41.40 27.22
C PRO A 119 -9.39 -40.97 28.64
N PRO A 120 -10.12 -41.82 29.39
CA PRO A 120 -10.69 -41.47 30.68
C PRO A 120 -9.63 -41.39 31.80
N LYS A 121 -9.85 -40.47 32.74
CA LYS A 121 -8.97 -40.17 33.87
C LYS A 121 -9.21 -41.15 35.02
N ARG A 122 -8.14 -41.75 35.57
CA ARG A 122 -8.16 -42.43 36.89
C ARG A 122 -8.35 -41.38 38.00
N GLN A 123 -9.30 -41.64 38.90
CA GLN A 123 -9.46 -40.95 40.17
C GLN A 123 -8.51 -41.57 41.18
N ASP A 124 -7.69 -40.75 41.83
CA ASP A 124 -7.26 -40.87 43.22
C ASP A 124 -6.36 -39.66 43.52
N GLU A 125 -6.90 -38.63 44.18
CA GLU A 125 -6.11 -37.71 45.00
C GLU A 125 -7.02 -36.79 45.85
N LEU A 126 -6.58 -36.57 47.09
CA LEU A 126 -7.33 -36.04 48.24
C LEU A 126 -7.85 -34.61 48.05
N ALA A 127 -9.05 -34.35 48.59
CA ALA A 127 -9.79 -33.10 48.42
C ALA A 127 -9.16 -31.90 49.17
N SER A 128 -8.38 -31.09 48.45
CA SER A 128 -8.03 -29.71 48.83
C SER A 128 -9.17 -28.76 48.45
N GLY A 129 -9.50 -27.79 49.31
CA GLY A 129 -10.47 -26.72 49.01
C GLY A 129 -10.10 -25.86 47.79
N ARG A 130 -10.99 -24.92 47.40
CA ARG A 130 -10.81 -24.07 46.20
C ARG A 130 -9.50 -23.28 46.27
N LYS A 131 -8.52 -23.63 45.44
CA LYS A 131 -7.33 -22.81 45.17
C LYS A 131 -7.75 -21.58 44.37
N ALA A 132 -7.47 -20.38 44.85
CA ALA A 132 -7.67 -19.15 44.06
C ALA A 132 -6.85 -19.25 42.76
N GLY A 133 -7.51 -19.12 41.60
CA GLY A 133 -6.91 -19.31 40.27
C GLY A 133 -6.94 -20.74 39.72
N ALA A 134 -7.35 -21.76 40.50
CA ALA A 134 -7.61 -23.09 39.96
C ALA A 134 -8.90 -23.07 39.11
N GLY A 135 -8.75 -23.32 37.81
CA GLY A 135 -9.81 -23.20 36.81
C GLY A 135 -9.55 -22.13 35.74
N TRP A 136 -8.60 -21.20 35.95
CA TRP A 136 -8.20 -20.24 34.91
C TRP A 136 -7.46 -20.89 33.74
N GLN A 137 -6.75 -21.99 33.99
CA GLN A 137 -6.13 -22.80 32.94
C GLN A 137 -7.16 -23.55 32.07
N THR A 138 -8.42 -23.58 32.51
CA THR A 138 -9.57 -24.16 31.80
C THR A 138 -10.57 -23.10 31.33
N SER A 139 -10.29 -21.80 31.50
CA SER A 139 -11.18 -20.77 30.93
C SER A 139 -11.11 -20.82 29.41
N ALA A 140 -12.28 -20.77 28.76
CA ALA A 140 -12.41 -20.70 27.30
C ALA A 140 -11.73 -19.46 26.70
N ILE A 141 -11.40 -18.49 27.56
CA ILE A 141 -10.75 -17.23 27.24
C ILE A 141 -9.33 -17.27 27.83
N ARG A 142 -8.29 -17.31 26.99
CA ARG A 142 -6.90 -17.09 27.39
C ARG A 142 -6.69 -15.59 27.54
N TRP A 143 -6.05 -15.19 28.63
CA TRP A 143 -5.69 -13.80 28.88
C TRP A 143 -4.23 -13.55 28.46
N ALA A 144 -3.92 -12.34 28.00
CA ALA A 144 -2.53 -11.95 27.73
C ALA A 144 -1.69 -12.06 29.01
N PRO A 145 -0.52 -12.72 29.00
CA PRO A 145 0.34 -12.75 30.17
C PRO A 145 0.73 -11.32 30.56
N LEU A 146 0.77 -11.00 31.86
CA LEU A 146 1.09 -9.64 32.33
C LEU A 146 2.50 -9.16 31.91
N ASN A 147 3.40 -10.10 31.59
CA ASN A 147 4.77 -9.85 31.14
C ASN A 147 4.92 -9.91 29.60
N VAL A 148 4.15 -9.08 28.87
CA VAL A 148 4.39 -8.85 27.43
C VAL A 148 5.43 -7.74 27.25
N PRO A 149 6.50 -7.94 26.44
CA PRO A 149 7.50 -6.92 26.12
C PRO A 149 6.89 -5.62 25.56
N LEU A 150 7.50 -4.47 25.88
CA LEU A 150 7.02 -3.14 25.45
C LEU A 150 6.82 -3.06 23.93
N GLN A 151 7.75 -3.61 23.15
CA GLN A 151 7.66 -3.64 21.69
C GLN A 151 6.36 -4.29 21.20
N ARG A 152 5.95 -5.43 21.77
CA ARG A 152 4.71 -6.10 21.40
C ARG A 152 3.47 -5.30 21.81
N ARG A 153 3.54 -4.54 22.90
CA ARG A 153 2.46 -3.62 23.30
C ARG A 153 2.33 -2.46 22.33
N LEU A 154 3.46 -1.89 21.90
CA LEU A 154 3.50 -0.81 20.91
C LEU A 154 3.02 -1.28 19.53
N GLN A 155 3.38 -2.50 19.10
CA GLN A 155 2.82 -3.13 17.90
C GLN A 155 1.30 -3.30 18.01
N THR A 156 0.81 -3.84 19.13
CA THR A 156 -0.64 -3.96 19.38
C THR A 156 -1.32 -2.59 19.37
N LEU A 157 -0.71 -1.57 19.98
CA LEU A 157 -1.22 -0.21 20.00
C LEU A 157 -1.30 0.37 18.59
N ALA A 158 -0.31 0.13 17.74
CA ALA A 158 -0.30 0.62 16.36
C ALA A 158 -1.44 0.02 15.53
N VAL A 159 -1.67 -1.29 15.66
CA VAL A 159 -2.78 -1.97 14.99
C VAL A 159 -4.13 -1.58 15.58
N LEU A 160 -4.22 -1.43 16.91
CA LEU A 160 -5.43 -0.97 17.58
C LEU A 160 -5.78 0.46 17.14
N TRP A 161 -4.80 1.36 17.08
CA TRP A 161 -4.98 2.70 16.54
C TRP A 161 -5.55 2.61 15.13
N HIS A 162 -4.91 1.89 14.22
CA HIS A 162 -5.37 1.78 12.82
C HIS A 162 -6.81 1.25 12.73
N THR A 163 -7.13 0.17 13.45
CA THR A 163 -8.47 -0.45 13.44
C THR A 163 -9.55 0.39 14.13
N THR A 164 -9.18 1.27 15.07
CA THR A 164 -10.12 2.10 15.83
C THR A 164 -10.07 3.60 15.47
N THR A 165 -9.25 4.00 14.51
CA THR A 165 -9.06 5.43 14.17
C THR A 165 -10.39 6.09 13.77
N ILE A 166 -11.19 5.41 12.94
CA ILE A 166 -12.50 5.93 12.50
C ILE A 166 -13.44 6.17 13.70
N PRO A 167 -13.80 5.17 14.53
CA PRO A 167 -14.71 5.41 15.65
C PRO A 167 -14.14 6.39 16.68
N LEU A 168 -12.81 6.41 16.90
CA LEU A 168 -12.18 7.37 17.81
C LEU A 168 -12.34 8.81 17.32
N LEU A 169 -12.02 9.08 16.04
CA LEU A 169 -12.11 10.42 15.47
C LEU A 169 -13.56 10.88 15.32
N ILE A 170 -14.48 9.98 14.99
CA ILE A 170 -15.92 10.27 14.97
C ILE A 170 -16.42 10.62 16.36
N SER A 171 -16.04 9.84 17.38
CA SER A 171 -16.44 10.10 18.76
C SER A 171 -15.90 11.44 19.26
N LEU A 172 -14.64 11.76 18.92
CA LEU A 172 -14.05 13.06 19.20
C LEU A 172 -14.82 14.19 18.51
N PHE A 173 -15.18 14.03 17.23
CA PHE A 173 -15.98 15.01 16.50
C PHE A 173 -17.33 15.28 17.19
N PHE A 174 -18.08 14.22 17.53
CA PHE A 174 -19.37 14.39 18.23
C PHE A 174 -19.21 14.98 19.64
N LEU A 175 -18.13 14.64 20.35
CA LEU A 175 -17.81 15.25 21.64
C LEU A 175 -17.58 16.77 21.48
N LEU A 176 -16.84 17.20 20.46
CA LEU A 176 -16.63 18.63 20.20
C LEU A 176 -17.94 19.31 19.78
N CYS A 177 -18.77 18.68 18.93
CA CYS A 177 -20.09 19.19 18.57
C CYS A 177 -20.99 19.42 19.80
N ALA A 178 -20.85 18.61 20.85
CA ALA A 178 -21.60 18.78 22.10
C ALA A 178 -21.15 19.98 22.95
N ILE A 179 -20.02 20.62 22.62
CA ILE A 179 -19.45 21.77 23.32
C ILE A 179 -19.64 23.03 22.46
N PRO A 180 -20.62 23.91 22.76
CA PRO A 180 -20.92 25.10 21.95
C PRO A 180 -19.73 26.05 21.73
N LEU A 181 -18.78 26.08 22.68
CA LEU A 181 -17.58 26.90 22.58
C LEU A 181 -16.70 26.55 21.36
N THR A 182 -16.81 25.32 20.83
CA THR A 182 -16.02 24.87 19.68
C THR A 182 -16.68 25.19 18.34
N TRP A 183 -17.97 25.56 18.33
CA TRP A 183 -18.75 25.78 17.11
C TRP A 183 -18.19 26.84 16.17
N PRO A 184 -17.61 27.97 16.65
CA PRO A 184 -16.98 28.95 15.77
C PRO A 184 -15.85 28.37 14.91
N LEU A 185 -15.23 27.27 15.33
CA LEU A 185 -14.22 26.54 14.55
C LEU A 185 -14.84 25.40 13.75
N LEU A 186 -15.76 24.64 14.35
CA LEU A 186 -16.37 23.48 13.72
C LEU A 186 -17.27 23.84 12.53
N ILE A 187 -18.06 24.90 12.61
CA ILE A 187 -18.99 25.27 11.53
C ILE A 187 -18.22 25.65 10.25
N PRO A 188 -17.23 26.58 10.28
CA PRO A 188 -16.41 26.86 9.10
C PRO A 188 -15.67 25.63 8.57
N TYR A 189 -15.15 24.79 9.48
CA TYR A 189 -14.50 23.53 9.11
C TYR A 189 -15.45 22.57 8.37
N LEU A 190 -16.69 22.42 8.82
CA LEU A 190 -17.70 21.58 8.16
C LEU A 190 -18.12 22.16 6.81
N ILE A 191 -18.30 23.47 6.71
CA ILE A 191 -18.60 24.13 5.43
C ILE A 191 -17.45 23.88 4.44
N TYR A 192 -16.21 24.10 4.87
CA TYR A 192 -15.05 23.85 4.03
C TYR A 192 -14.95 22.39 3.59
N THR A 193 -15.08 21.45 4.53
CA THR A 193 -14.90 20.02 4.24
C THR A 193 -16.02 19.41 3.40
N LEU A 194 -17.27 19.82 3.60
CA LEU A 194 -18.43 19.23 2.92
C LEU A 194 -18.82 19.95 1.63
N VAL A 195 -18.53 21.24 1.49
CA VAL A 195 -18.98 22.05 0.36
C VAL A 195 -17.85 22.47 -0.56
N ILE A 196 -16.64 22.74 -0.03
CA ILE A 196 -15.57 23.38 -0.78
C ILE A 196 -14.46 22.40 -1.16
N SER A 197 -14.12 21.46 -0.29
CA SER A 197 -12.86 20.71 -0.40
C SER A 197 -12.98 19.47 -1.30
N GLU A 198 -12.28 19.52 -2.44
CA GLU A 198 -12.15 18.40 -3.41
C GLU A 198 -10.82 17.62 -3.25
N ASP A 199 -10.14 17.75 -2.10
CA ASP A 199 -8.81 17.16 -1.86
C ASP A 199 -8.75 15.64 -2.11
N ALA A 200 -9.85 14.92 -1.94
CA ALA A 200 -9.94 13.48 -2.13
C ALA A 200 -10.01 13.04 -3.61
N THR A 201 -10.33 13.95 -4.52
CA THR A 201 -10.56 13.67 -5.95
C THR A 201 -9.71 14.51 -6.89
N ASN A 202 -9.16 15.65 -6.45
CA ASN A 202 -8.50 16.61 -7.35
C ASN A 202 -7.17 16.12 -7.98
N GLY A 203 -6.55 15.06 -7.45
CA GLY A 203 -5.31 14.45 -7.97
C GLY A 203 -3.99 15.16 -7.60
N THR A 204 -4.05 16.27 -6.86
CA THR A 204 -2.84 17.05 -6.51
C THR A 204 -2.00 16.39 -5.43
N LEU A 205 -2.63 15.62 -4.54
CA LEU A 205 -2.03 15.03 -3.33
C LEU A 205 -1.41 16.08 -2.39
N SER A 206 -1.90 17.33 -2.41
CA SER A 206 -1.38 18.46 -1.62
C SER A 206 -1.35 18.22 -0.11
N ARG A 207 -2.29 17.40 0.39
CA ARG A 207 -2.46 17.06 1.81
C ARG A 207 -1.55 15.93 2.27
N ARG A 208 -0.91 15.19 1.36
CA ARG A 208 -0.09 14.00 1.67
C ARG A 208 1.13 14.39 2.50
N SER A 209 1.29 13.78 3.67
CA SER A 209 2.42 14.00 4.57
C SER A 209 3.41 12.83 4.51
N GLN A 210 4.59 13.07 3.95
CA GLN A 210 5.66 12.06 3.93
C GLN A 210 6.19 11.75 5.33
N TRP A 211 6.22 12.75 6.23
CA TRP A 211 6.60 12.54 7.62
C TRP A 211 5.69 11.54 8.33
N MET A 212 4.38 11.66 8.14
CA MET A 212 3.43 10.75 8.78
C MET A 212 3.53 9.35 8.18
N ARG A 213 3.60 9.22 6.85
CA ARG A 213 3.73 7.94 6.13
C ARG A 213 5.03 7.20 6.42
N GLY A 214 6.13 7.93 6.61
CA GLY A 214 7.47 7.39 6.92
C GLY A 214 7.77 7.29 8.42
N SER A 215 6.80 7.54 9.30
CA SER A 215 7.04 7.47 10.75
C SER A 215 7.31 6.03 11.21
N LYS A 216 8.18 5.88 12.23
CA LYS A 216 8.50 4.59 12.87
C LYS A 216 7.27 3.89 13.48
N PHE A 217 6.18 4.62 13.67
CA PHE A 217 4.89 4.08 14.07
C PHE A 217 4.39 3.01 13.08
N TRP A 218 4.58 3.22 11.77
CA TRP A 218 4.15 2.25 10.77
C TRP A 218 5.06 1.03 10.70
N SER A 219 6.33 1.14 11.09
CA SER A 219 7.21 -0.01 11.28
C SER A 219 6.69 -0.94 12.39
N LEU A 220 6.12 -0.38 13.47
CA LEU A 220 5.46 -1.18 14.52
C LEU A 220 4.21 -1.89 13.99
N PHE A 221 3.41 -1.20 13.17
CA PHE A 221 2.24 -1.80 12.50
C PHE A 221 2.65 -2.97 11.59
N ALA A 222 3.61 -2.76 10.69
CA ALA A 222 4.11 -3.81 9.80
C ALA A 222 4.72 -5.00 10.56
N SER A 223 5.46 -4.73 11.64
CA SER A 223 6.07 -5.76 12.50
C SER A 223 5.06 -6.58 13.31
N TYR A 224 3.82 -6.09 13.47
CA TYR A 224 2.76 -6.89 14.09
C TYR A 224 2.37 -8.10 13.22
N PHE A 225 2.38 -7.90 11.89
CA PHE A 225 1.99 -8.88 10.87
C PHE A 225 3.19 -9.54 10.16
N PRO A 226 4.38 -9.46 10.74
CA PRO A 226 5.65 -9.59 9.99
C PRO A 226 5.58 -9.28 8.48
N ALA A 227 4.97 -8.15 8.12
CA ALA A 227 4.57 -7.88 6.73
C ALA A 227 5.77 -7.58 5.82
N ARG A 228 5.70 -8.01 4.56
CA ARG A 228 6.75 -7.84 3.55
C ARG A 228 6.18 -7.41 2.21
N LEU A 229 6.92 -6.58 1.51
CA LEU A 229 6.66 -6.18 0.12
C LEU A 229 7.77 -6.74 -0.76
N HIS A 230 7.38 -7.52 -1.75
CA HIS A 230 8.26 -8.21 -2.69
C HIS A 230 8.00 -7.71 -4.10
N ARG A 231 9.07 -7.27 -4.76
CA ARG A 231 9.08 -6.84 -6.16
C ARG A 231 9.59 -7.98 -7.03
N THR A 232 8.82 -8.36 -8.06
CA THR A 232 9.30 -9.30 -9.11
C THR A 232 10.15 -8.61 -10.17
N VAL A 233 9.76 -7.41 -10.60
CA VAL A 233 10.45 -6.62 -11.63
C VAL A 233 10.49 -5.15 -11.26
N GLU A 234 11.50 -4.45 -11.77
CA GLU A 234 11.55 -2.98 -11.68
C GLU A 234 10.44 -2.36 -12.52
N LEU A 235 9.99 -1.16 -12.13
CA LEU A 235 8.97 -0.41 -12.86
C LEU A 235 9.57 0.92 -13.30
N GLU A 236 9.33 1.29 -14.55
CA GLU A 236 9.78 2.54 -15.16
C GLU A 236 9.08 3.75 -14.50
N PRO A 237 9.79 4.72 -13.91
CA PRO A 237 9.17 5.92 -13.33
C PRO A 237 8.55 6.83 -14.41
N THR A 238 8.80 6.55 -15.70
CA THR A 238 8.23 7.26 -16.84
C THR A 238 6.83 6.79 -17.24
N ARG A 239 6.26 5.84 -16.50
CA ARG A 239 4.94 5.25 -16.76
C ARG A 239 3.93 5.58 -15.66
N LYS A 240 2.67 5.30 -15.97
CA LYS A 240 1.52 5.37 -15.07
C LYS A 240 1.12 3.96 -14.68
N TYR A 241 0.72 3.74 -13.43
CA TYR A 241 0.39 2.39 -12.95
C TYR A 241 -0.92 2.31 -12.19
N ILE A 242 -1.66 1.22 -12.40
CA ILE A 242 -2.75 0.79 -11.53
C ILE A 242 -2.35 -0.54 -10.91
N PHE A 243 -1.99 -0.52 -9.64
CA PHE A 243 -1.76 -1.71 -8.83
C PHE A 243 -3.12 -2.29 -8.42
N GLY A 244 -3.42 -3.52 -8.85
CA GLY A 244 -4.61 -4.23 -8.41
C GLY A 244 -4.25 -5.21 -7.30
N TYR A 245 -4.66 -4.91 -6.06
CA TYR A 245 -4.37 -5.69 -4.86
C TYR A 245 -5.41 -6.77 -4.61
N HIS A 246 -4.91 -7.97 -4.31
CA HIS A 246 -5.69 -9.18 -4.02
C HIS A 246 -5.04 -10.01 -2.90
N PRO A 247 -5.81 -10.72 -2.06
CA PRO A 247 -7.23 -10.49 -1.83
C PRO A 247 -7.43 -9.23 -0.98
N HIS A 248 -8.66 -8.73 -0.88
CA HIS A 248 -9.05 -7.67 0.04
C HIS A 248 -8.85 -8.11 1.50
N GLY A 249 -9.10 -9.38 1.80
CA GLY A 249 -9.31 -9.83 3.18
C GLY A 249 -10.40 -8.99 3.85
N ILE A 250 -10.37 -8.88 5.18
CA ILE A 250 -11.42 -8.11 5.88
C ILE A 250 -11.17 -6.59 5.79
N ILE A 251 -9.93 -6.14 6.04
CA ILE A 251 -9.56 -4.70 6.12
C ILE A 251 -8.35 -4.35 5.22
N SER A 252 -7.75 -5.31 4.51
CA SER A 252 -6.57 -5.09 3.65
C SER A 252 -5.38 -4.47 4.39
N HIS A 253 -4.98 -5.06 5.53
CA HIS A 253 -3.85 -4.58 6.34
C HIS A 253 -2.54 -4.60 5.55
N GLY A 254 -2.32 -5.61 4.70
CA GLY A 254 -1.15 -5.69 3.83
C GLY A 254 -1.13 -4.57 2.79
N ALA A 255 -2.29 -4.21 2.22
CA ALA A 255 -2.38 -3.11 1.27
C ALA A 255 -2.03 -1.78 1.95
N PHE A 256 -2.54 -1.56 3.16
CA PHE A 256 -2.23 -0.37 3.93
C PHE A 256 -0.73 -0.29 4.27
N ALA A 257 -0.14 -1.36 4.80
CA ALA A 257 1.28 -1.41 5.12
C ALA A 257 2.17 -1.15 3.88
N ALA A 258 1.86 -1.80 2.75
CA ALA A 258 2.66 -1.75 1.53
C ALA A 258 2.49 -0.46 0.72
N PHE A 259 1.27 0.08 0.64
CA PHE A 259 0.94 1.09 -0.36
C PHE A 259 0.50 2.44 0.23
N ALA A 260 0.07 2.48 1.49
CA ALA A 260 -0.26 3.74 2.18
C ALA A 260 0.90 4.28 3.01
N THR A 261 1.75 3.42 3.57
CA THR A 261 2.88 3.80 4.43
C THR A 261 4.22 3.56 3.72
N GLU A 262 5.33 4.05 4.30
CA GLU A 262 6.68 3.66 3.87
C GLU A 262 7.29 2.56 4.77
N ALA A 263 6.48 1.87 5.59
CA ALA A 263 6.98 0.85 6.52
C ALA A 263 7.63 -0.35 5.83
N LEU A 264 7.21 -0.65 4.60
CA LEU A 264 7.76 -1.71 3.76
C LEU A 264 8.66 -1.16 2.63
N GLY A 265 8.99 0.14 2.69
CA GLY A 265 9.86 0.86 1.74
C GLY A 265 9.41 0.79 0.29
N PHE A 266 8.16 1.17 0.02
CA PHE A 266 7.63 1.24 -1.35
C PHE A 266 8.50 2.14 -2.23
N SER A 267 8.89 3.31 -1.70
CA SER A 267 9.69 4.29 -2.45
C SER A 267 11.12 3.79 -2.73
N ASP A 268 11.65 2.85 -1.94
CA ASP A 268 12.95 2.21 -2.19
C ASP A 268 12.84 1.13 -3.29
N LEU A 269 11.74 0.37 -3.31
CA LEU A 269 11.49 -0.66 -4.32
C LEU A 269 11.07 -0.08 -5.69
N TYR A 270 10.41 1.08 -5.68
CA TYR A 270 9.86 1.74 -6.87
C TYR A 270 10.23 3.22 -6.90
N PRO A 271 11.54 3.55 -7.04
CA PRO A 271 12.00 4.93 -7.02
C PRO A 271 11.37 5.74 -8.14
N GLY A 272 10.99 6.99 -7.84
CA GLY A 272 10.33 7.88 -8.79
C GLY A 272 8.83 7.60 -9.02
N ILE A 273 8.26 6.54 -8.42
CA ILE A 273 6.82 6.25 -8.51
C ILE A 273 6.12 6.71 -7.22
N THR A 274 5.14 7.61 -7.37
CA THR A 274 4.26 8.04 -6.27
C THR A 274 2.95 7.28 -6.33
N ASN A 275 2.80 6.28 -5.45
CA ASN A 275 1.58 5.50 -5.31
C ASN A 275 0.59 6.09 -4.30
N THR A 276 -0.70 5.99 -4.61
CA THR A 276 -1.83 6.40 -3.76
C THR A 276 -2.77 5.20 -3.54
N LEU A 277 -2.91 4.73 -2.30
CA LEU A 277 -3.89 3.69 -1.96
C LEU A 277 -5.30 4.30 -1.93
N LEU A 278 -6.24 3.63 -2.59
CA LEU A 278 -7.60 4.12 -2.76
C LEU A 278 -8.58 3.45 -1.82
N THR A 279 -9.52 4.24 -1.30
CA THR A 279 -10.56 3.78 -0.37
C THR A 279 -11.92 4.40 -0.72
N LEU A 280 -12.97 3.91 -0.07
CA LEU A 280 -14.35 4.39 -0.21
C LEU A 280 -14.46 5.92 -0.06
N ASP A 281 -15.23 6.54 -0.97
CA ASP A 281 -15.47 8.00 -0.98
C ASP A 281 -16.01 8.52 0.36
N THR A 282 -16.87 7.72 1.01
CA THR A 282 -17.49 8.03 2.31
C THR A 282 -16.46 8.36 3.38
N ASN A 283 -15.26 7.75 3.35
CA ASN A 283 -14.19 8.04 4.30
C ASN A 283 -13.77 9.52 4.28
N PHE A 284 -13.89 10.18 3.12
CA PHE A 284 -13.52 11.58 2.94
C PHE A 284 -14.65 12.56 3.28
N ARG A 285 -15.79 12.05 3.75
CA ARG A 285 -16.90 12.84 4.29
C ARG A 285 -16.97 12.78 5.81
N VAL A 286 -16.18 11.90 6.44
CA VAL A 286 -16.12 11.76 7.89
C VAL A 286 -15.19 12.84 8.47
N PRO A 287 -15.69 13.78 9.29
CA PRO A 287 -14.87 14.80 9.93
C PRO A 287 -13.68 14.21 10.70
N PHE A 288 -12.55 14.90 10.67
CA PHE A 288 -11.23 14.54 11.21
C PHE A 288 -10.58 13.29 10.62
N TYR A 289 -11.34 12.20 10.41
CA TYR A 289 -10.83 11.02 9.73
C TYR A 289 -10.44 11.30 8.28
N ARG A 290 -11.21 12.14 7.59
CA ARG A 290 -10.86 12.68 6.26
C ARG A 290 -9.46 13.27 6.26
N ASP A 291 -9.17 14.16 7.20
CA ASP A 291 -7.90 14.88 7.24
C ASP A 291 -6.74 13.93 7.54
N TYR A 292 -6.97 12.96 8.44
CA TYR A 292 -6.04 11.88 8.70
C TYR A 292 -5.78 11.01 7.45
N ALA A 293 -6.83 10.58 6.76
CA ALA A 293 -6.73 9.75 5.55
C ALA A 293 -5.99 10.47 4.41
N LEU A 294 -6.33 11.75 4.17
CA LEU A 294 -5.64 12.59 3.18
C LEU A 294 -4.17 12.81 3.54
N ALA A 295 -3.88 13.03 4.83
CA ALA A 295 -2.52 13.18 5.30
C ALA A 295 -1.71 11.88 5.15
N MET A 296 -2.35 10.72 5.28
CA MET A 296 -1.75 9.41 4.96
C MET A 296 -1.54 9.21 3.45
N GLY A 297 -2.01 10.13 2.62
CA GLY A 297 -1.93 10.04 1.16
C GLY A 297 -2.93 9.04 0.57
N LEU A 298 -4.05 8.78 1.25
CA LEU A 298 -5.17 8.03 0.69
C LEU A 298 -6.04 8.94 -0.19
N ALA A 299 -6.71 8.36 -1.18
CA ALA A 299 -7.67 9.08 -2.02
C ALA A 299 -8.93 8.26 -2.31
N SER A 300 -9.94 8.89 -2.90
CA SER A 300 -11.21 8.25 -3.27
C SER A 300 -10.99 7.23 -4.40
N VAL A 301 -11.66 6.07 -4.31
CA VAL A 301 -11.67 5.05 -5.38
C VAL A 301 -12.60 5.42 -6.56
N SER A 302 -13.15 6.64 -6.56
CA SER A 302 -14.00 7.12 -7.66
C SER A 302 -13.21 7.20 -8.97
N ARG A 303 -13.92 7.01 -10.10
CA ARG A 303 -13.34 7.13 -11.45
C ARG A 303 -12.63 8.47 -11.63
N GLU A 304 -13.28 9.55 -11.21
CA GLU A 304 -12.76 10.92 -11.31
C GLU A 304 -11.44 11.08 -10.55
N SER A 305 -11.36 10.59 -9.31
CA SER A 305 -10.14 10.67 -8.51
C SER A 305 -8.98 9.92 -9.18
N ILE A 306 -9.25 8.71 -9.68
CA ILE A 306 -8.24 7.90 -10.37
C ILE A 306 -7.77 8.59 -11.65
N GLU A 307 -8.67 9.08 -12.49
CA GLU A 307 -8.31 9.83 -13.72
C GLU A 307 -7.49 11.08 -13.37
N ASN A 308 -7.89 11.84 -12.34
CA ASN A 308 -7.15 13.02 -11.90
C ASN A 308 -5.76 12.68 -11.35
N ILE A 309 -5.60 11.62 -10.56
CA ILE A 309 -4.28 11.20 -10.04
C ILE A 309 -3.38 10.73 -11.18
N LEU A 310 -3.93 9.97 -12.14
CA LEU A 310 -3.15 9.41 -13.24
C LEU A 310 -2.89 10.41 -14.37
N CYS A 311 -3.57 11.55 -14.43
CA CYS A 311 -3.39 12.54 -15.48
C CYS A 311 -2.84 13.89 -14.99
N LYS A 312 -2.59 14.07 -13.67
CA LYS A 312 -2.07 15.32 -13.11
C LYS A 312 -0.82 15.11 -12.25
N GLY A 313 0.11 16.07 -12.36
CA GLY A 313 1.37 16.05 -11.61
C GLY A 313 2.33 15.00 -12.14
N GLY A 314 3.13 14.39 -11.28
CA GLY A 314 4.19 13.50 -11.75
C GLY A 314 5.34 14.26 -12.42
N LEU A 315 6.30 13.52 -13.01
CA LEU A 315 7.55 14.07 -13.52
C LEU A 315 7.37 15.02 -14.71
N ASN A 316 6.31 14.85 -15.51
CA ASN A 316 5.99 15.70 -16.67
C ASN A 316 4.75 16.59 -16.46
N GLY A 317 4.14 16.58 -15.27
CA GLY A 317 2.87 17.28 -15.03
C GLY A 317 1.61 16.58 -15.54
N GLU A 318 1.74 15.49 -16.31
CA GLU A 318 0.65 14.73 -16.94
C GLU A 318 0.50 13.30 -16.38
N GLY A 319 0.99 13.07 -15.16
CA GLY A 319 0.84 11.82 -14.42
C GLY A 319 2.01 10.85 -14.55
N MET A 320 3.10 11.19 -15.24
CA MET A 320 4.28 10.33 -15.31
C MET A 320 4.83 10.01 -13.91
N GLY A 321 5.02 8.74 -13.58
CA GLY A 321 5.42 8.30 -12.24
C GLY A 321 4.29 8.32 -11.22
N ARG A 322 3.03 8.54 -11.62
CA ARG A 322 1.87 8.38 -10.75
C ARG A 322 1.38 6.95 -10.78
N ALA A 323 0.99 6.47 -9.60
CA ALA A 323 0.34 5.19 -9.45
C ALA A 323 -0.85 5.27 -8.49
N VAL A 324 -1.82 4.39 -8.71
CA VAL A 324 -2.89 4.13 -7.75
C VAL A 324 -2.92 2.66 -7.38
N THR A 325 -3.28 2.34 -6.14
CA THR A 325 -3.56 0.97 -5.71
C THR A 325 -5.05 0.82 -5.44
N ILE A 326 -5.68 -0.15 -6.10
CA ILE A 326 -7.09 -0.49 -5.93
C ILE A 326 -7.17 -1.90 -5.34
N VAL A 327 -7.90 -2.07 -4.24
CA VAL A 327 -8.27 -3.38 -3.73
C VAL A 327 -9.48 -3.89 -4.50
N ILE A 328 -9.27 -4.80 -5.47
CA ILE A 328 -10.23 -5.06 -6.54
C ILE A 328 -11.47 -5.83 -6.05
N GLY A 329 -11.29 -6.83 -5.19
CA GLY A 329 -12.39 -7.67 -4.70
C GLY A 329 -13.43 -6.91 -3.87
N GLY A 330 -13.01 -5.82 -3.23
CA GLY A 330 -13.88 -4.92 -2.46
C GLY A 330 -14.69 -5.62 -1.38
N ALA A 331 -15.87 -5.06 -1.08
CA ALA A 331 -16.75 -5.56 -0.03
C ALA A 331 -17.30 -6.98 -0.28
N ARG A 332 -17.34 -7.47 -1.53
CA ARG A 332 -17.83 -8.83 -1.82
C ARG A 332 -16.80 -9.86 -1.38
N GLU A 333 -15.54 -9.64 -1.75
CA GLU A 333 -14.43 -10.52 -1.37
C GLU A 333 -14.17 -10.49 0.14
N SER A 334 -14.34 -9.33 0.80
CA SER A 334 -14.18 -9.23 2.25
C SER A 334 -15.23 -10.00 3.04
N LEU A 335 -16.44 -10.17 2.49
CA LEU A 335 -17.52 -10.97 3.07
C LEU A 335 -17.36 -12.48 2.86
N ASP A 336 -16.51 -12.89 1.90
CA ASP A 336 -16.23 -14.29 1.58
C ASP A 336 -14.83 -14.71 2.06
N ALA A 337 -14.12 -13.84 2.78
CA ALA A 337 -12.74 -14.04 3.22
C ALA A 337 -12.67 -15.14 4.29
N LYS A 338 -12.09 -16.28 3.90
CA LYS A 338 -11.90 -17.44 4.78
C LYS A 338 -10.41 -17.80 4.88
N PRO A 339 -9.89 -18.05 6.10
CA PRO A 339 -8.56 -18.59 6.29
C PRO A 339 -8.31 -19.85 5.45
N HIS A 340 -7.07 -20.04 5.04
CA HIS A 340 -6.53 -21.13 4.24
C HIS A 340 -7.10 -21.25 2.82
N SER A 341 -7.90 -20.27 2.38
CA SER A 341 -8.51 -20.24 1.05
C SER A 341 -8.28 -18.89 0.37
N LEU A 342 -8.14 -18.93 -0.95
CA LEU A 342 -7.92 -17.73 -1.75
C LEU A 342 -8.90 -17.72 -2.93
N ARG A 343 -10.00 -17.00 -2.74
CA ARG A 343 -11.07 -16.85 -3.73
C ARG A 343 -11.15 -15.38 -4.12
N LEU A 344 -10.85 -15.08 -5.38
CA LEU A 344 -10.77 -13.70 -5.88
C LEU A 344 -12.00 -13.33 -6.68
N VAL A 345 -12.72 -12.30 -6.24
CA VAL A 345 -13.87 -11.71 -6.94
C VAL A 345 -13.33 -10.85 -8.08
N LEU A 346 -13.09 -11.48 -9.23
CA LEU A 346 -12.39 -10.84 -10.35
C LEU A 346 -12.99 -11.13 -11.72
N ARG A 347 -13.76 -12.21 -11.91
CA ARG A 347 -14.23 -12.65 -13.23
C ARG A 347 -15.06 -11.58 -13.95
N SER A 348 -15.95 -10.92 -13.21
CA SER A 348 -16.82 -9.86 -13.72
C SER A 348 -16.23 -8.44 -13.55
N ARG A 349 -15.12 -8.30 -12.81
CA ARG A 349 -14.55 -7.00 -12.41
C ARG A 349 -13.61 -6.45 -13.48
N LYS A 350 -14.16 -5.82 -14.52
CA LYS A 350 -13.38 -5.23 -15.63
C LYS A 350 -13.25 -3.70 -15.57
N GLY A 351 -13.84 -3.06 -14.56
CA GLY A 351 -13.87 -1.59 -14.43
C GLY A 351 -12.48 -0.94 -14.31
N PHE A 352 -11.59 -1.55 -13.52
CA PHE A 352 -10.22 -1.03 -13.36
C PHE A 352 -9.38 -1.21 -14.63
N VAL A 353 -9.61 -2.28 -15.40
CA VAL A 353 -8.98 -2.51 -16.71
C VAL A 353 -9.43 -1.45 -17.71
N LYS A 354 -10.75 -1.18 -17.76
CA LYS A 354 -11.31 -0.10 -18.58
C LYS A 354 -10.68 1.25 -18.27
N LEU A 355 -10.40 1.49 -16.99
CA LEU A 355 -9.77 2.72 -16.51
C LEU A 355 -8.31 2.82 -16.92
N ALA A 356 -7.54 1.75 -16.74
CA ALA A 356 -6.17 1.64 -17.22
C ALA A 356 -6.05 1.93 -18.73
N ILE A 357 -6.96 1.36 -19.54
CA ILE A 357 -7.01 1.61 -20.99
C ILE A 357 -7.31 3.07 -21.31
N ARG A 358 -8.20 3.73 -20.56
CA ARG A 358 -8.51 5.15 -20.78
C ARG A 358 -7.38 6.08 -20.41
N THR A 359 -6.68 5.79 -19.32
CA THR A 359 -5.59 6.63 -18.81
C THR A 359 -4.24 6.27 -19.42
N GLY A 360 -4.13 5.14 -20.13
CA GLY A 360 -2.85 4.61 -20.60
C GLY A 360 -1.93 4.16 -19.46
N ALA A 361 -2.50 3.72 -18.34
CA ALA A 361 -1.76 3.23 -17.19
C ALA A 361 -1.57 1.71 -17.30
N ASP A 362 -0.37 1.23 -17.00
CA ASP A 362 -0.07 -0.20 -16.98
C ASP A 362 -0.70 -0.85 -15.75
N LEU A 363 -1.25 -2.05 -15.92
CA LEU A 363 -1.85 -2.80 -14.82
C LEU A 363 -0.77 -3.62 -14.14
N VAL A 364 -0.68 -3.52 -12.81
CA VAL A 364 0.27 -4.29 -12.01
C VAL A 364 -0.52 -5.20 -11.07
N PRO A 365 -0.57 -6.52 -11.31
CA PRO A 365 -1.22 -7.44 -10.39
C PRO A 365 -0.41 -7.56 -9.11
N VAL A 366 -1.09 -7.50 -7.96
CA VAL A 366 -0.47 -7.67 -6.65
C VAL A 366 -1.22 -8.76 -5.89
N LEU A 367 -0.49 -9.74 -5.39
CA LEU A 367 -1.03 -10.85 -4.62
C LEU A 367 -0.43 -10.89 -3.21
N ALA A 368 -1.28 -10.84 -2.19
CA ALA A 368 -0.92 -10.84 -0.78
C ALA A 368 -1.25 -12.18 -0.13
N PHE A 369 -0.20 -12.95 0.15
CA PHE A 369 -0.29 -14.19 0.89
C PHE A 369 -0.43 -13.88 2.38
N GLY A 370 -1.37 -14.54 3.06
CA GLY A 370 -1.60 -14.36 4.51
C GLY A 370 -2.68 -13.33 4.88
N GLU A 371 -3.19 -12.54 3.93
CA GLU A 371 -4.19 -11.48 4.22
C GLU A 371 -5.51 -12.06 4.78
N ASN A 372 -6.01 -13.17 4.22
CA ASN A 372 -7.21 -13.86 4.71
C ASN A 372 -7.01 -14.54 6.07
N GLU A 373 -5.75 -14.71 6.51
CA GLU A 373 -5.41 -15.39 7.75
C GLU A 373 -5.53 -14.46 8.97
N LEU A 374 -5.69 -13.16 8.76
CA LEU A 374 -5.67 -12.15 9.81
C LEU A 374 -6.92 -12.15 10.69
N TYR A 375 -8.01 -12.77 10.24
CA TYR A 375 -9.28 -12.80 10.94
C TYR A 375 -10.01 -14.11 10.68
N ASP A 376 -10.80 -14.56 11.67
CA ASP A 376 -11.82 -15.58 11.43
C ASP A 376 -13.16 -14.89 11.17
N GLN A 377 -13.78 -15.20 10.04
CA GLN A 377 -15.09 -14.69 9.71
C GLN A 377 -16.17 -15.54 10.38
N ILE A 378 -17.13 -14.88 11.04
CA ILE A 378 -18.32 -15.57 11.54
C ILE A 378 -19.23 -15.79 10.34
N ASP A 379 -19.65 -17.03 10.11
CA ASP A 379 -20.54 -17.35 8.99
C ASP A 379 -21.90 -16.68 9.21
N SER A 380 -22.16 -15.62 8.44
CA SER A 380 -23.37 -14.80 8.55
C SER A 380 -24.66 -15.57 8.21
N VAL A 381 -24.53 -16.74 7.56
CA VAL A 381 -25.64 -17.64 7.24
C VAL A 381 -26.29 -18.22 8.50
N GLU A 382 -25.54 -18.32 9.61
CA GLU A 382 -26.07 -18.87 10.87
C GLU A 382 -26.93 -17.87 11.66
N HIS A 383 -26.97 -16.58 11.27
CA HIS A 383 -27.65 -15.52 12.03
C HIS A 383 -28.48 -14.56 11.15
N PRO A 384 -29.78 -14.85 10.91
CA PRO A 384 -30.65 -14.08 10.02
C PRO A 384 -30.85 -12.60 10.37
N TRP A 385 -30.78 -12.26 11.67
CA TRP A 385 -30.93 -10.88 12.16
C TRP A 385 -29.70 -10.02 11.86
N ILE A 386 -28.52 -10.61 11.98
CA ILE A 386 -27.22 -10.04 11.63
C ILE A 386 -27.16 -9.73 10.13
N HIS A 387 -27.57 -10.69 9.29
CA HIS A 387 -27.59 -10.53 7.83
C HIS A 387 -28.54 -9.39 7.41
N LYS A 388 -29.71 -9.25 8.06
CA LYS A 388 -30.63 -8.13 7.81
C LYS A 388 -30.01 -6.77 8.17
N SER A 389 -29.31 -6.66 9.28
CA SER A 389 -28.61 -5.43 9.68
C SER A 389 -27.45 -5.09 8.72
N GLN A 390 -26.67 -6.07 8.29
CA GLN A 390 -25.62 -5.88 7.28
C GLN A 390 -26.20 -5.39 5.94
N MET A 391 -27.32 -5.95 5.50
CA MET A 391 -28.02 -5.52 4.28
C MET A 391 -28.62 -4.11 4.40
N LEU A 392 -29.04 -3.72 5.60
CA LEU A 392 -29.48 -2.35 5.88
C LEU A 392 -28.30 -1.36 5.80
N VAL A 393 -27.17 -1.69 6.44
CA VAL A 393 -25.94 -0.89 6.36
C VAL A 393 -25.44 -0.79 4.92
N LYS A 394 -25.45 -1.89 4.17
CA LYS A 394 -25.16 -1.90 2.72
C LYS A 394 -26.04 -0.93 1.95
N LYS A 395 -27.34 -0.92 2.25
CA LYS A 395 -28.33 -0.08 1.57
C LYS A 395 -28.12 1.42 1.87
N PHE A 396 -27.70 1.77 3.08
CA PHE A 396 -27.48 3.17 3.47
C PHE A 396 -26.08 3.70 3.16
N MET A 397 -25.03 2.88 3.34
CA MET A 397 -23.64 3.31 3.24
C MET A 397 -22.94 2.83 1.97
N GLY A 398 -23.57 1.98 1.16
CA GLY A 398 -22.97 1.44 -0.09
C GLY A 398 -21.94 0.33 0.14
N PHE A 399 -21.61 0.01 1.40
CA PHE A 399 -20.71 -1.08 1.79
C PHE A 399 -21.25 -1.83 3.02
N THR A 400 -20.92 -3.10 3.13
CA THR A 400 -21.21 -3.95 4.30
C THR A 400 -20.03 -3.94 5.25
N ILE A 401 -20.30 -3.89 6.55
CA ILE A 401 -19.29 -4.16 7.58
C ILE A 401 -19.31 -5.68 7.81
N PRO A 402 -18.23 -6.42 7.47
CA PRO A 402 -18.16 -7.84 7.80
C PRO A 402 -18.21 -8.00 9.31
N LEU A 403 -18.96 -8.99 9.81
CA LEU A 403 -18.88 -9.38 11.21
C LEU A 403 -17.77 -10.41 11.31
N PHE A 404 -16.69 -10.00 11.95
CA PHE A 404 -15.52 -10.82 12.14
C PHE A 404 -15.16 -10.85 13.61
N HIS A 405 -14.46 -11.91 13.96
CA HIS A 405 -13.96 -12.10 15.30
C HIS A 405 -12.48 -12.41 15.19
N ALA A 406 -11.68 -11.63 15.90
CA ALA A 406 -10.30 -11.94 16.13
C ALA A 406 -10.02 -11.74 17.63
N ARG A 407 -8.88 -11.16 17.95
CA ARG A 407 -8.33 -11.14 19.29
C ARG A 407 -8.86 -9.94 20.11
N GLY A 408 -9.11 -10.15 21.40
CA GLY A 408 -9.44 -9.07 22.33
C GLY A 408 -8.26 -8.18 22.68
N ILE A 409 -8.56 -6.96 23.13
CA ILE A 409 -7.55 -6.03 23.69
C ILE A 409 -6.91 -6.65 24.94
N PHE A 410 -7.67 -7.44 25.70
CA PHE A 410 -7.21 -8.10 26.94
C PHE A 410 -7.25 -9.64 26.91
N ASN A 411 -7.86 -10.26 25.88
CA ASN A 411 -7.96 -11.72 25.75
C ASN A 411 -7.52 -12.21 24.36
N TYR A 412 -7.28 -13.51 24.18
CA TYR A 412 -6.91 -14.12 22.89
C TYR A 412 -8.12 -14.48 22.03
N ASP A 413 -9.29 -14.64 22.66
CA ASP A 413 -10.40 -15.38 22.06
C ASP A 413 -11.65 -14.55 21.81
N VAL A 414 -11.70 -13.21 22.02
CA VAL A 414 -12.79 -12.31 21.56
C VAL A 414 -12.37 -10.85 21.38
N GLY A 415 -12.29 -10.34 20.14
CA GLY A 415 -12.25 -8.90 19.84
C GLY A 415 -11.95 -8.49 18.39
N LEU A 416 -11.56 -7.22 18.22
CA LEU A 416 -11.36 -6.55 16.93
C LEU A 416 -9.91 -6.59 16.41
N LEU A 417 -8.97 -7.06 17.22
CA LEU A 417 -7.55 -7.03 16.89
C LEU A 417 -7.18 -8.24 16.02
N PRO A 418 -6.62 -8.07 14.82
CA PRO A 418 -6.29 -9.20 13.94
C PRO A 418 -5.26 -10.15 14.53
N TYR A 419 -5.18 -11.37 14.02
CA TYR A 419 -4.13 -12.32 14.35
C TYR A 419 -2.76 -11.84 13.86
N ARG A 420 -1.72 -12.19 14.61
CA ARG A 420 -0.32 -11.95 14.22
C ARG A 420 0.13 -13.05 13.29
N ARG A 421 -0.16 -12.90 12.00
CA ARG A 421 0.30 -13.83 10.95
C ARG A 421 1.06 -13.05 9.88
N ALA A 422 2.01 -13.73 9.24
CA ALA A 422 2.85 -13.16 8.21
C ALA A 422 2.00 -12.72 7.00
N VAL A 423 2.26 -11.52 6.47
CA VAL A 423 1.64 -11.04 5.23
C VAL A 423 2.73 -10.77 4.20
N ASN A 424 2.76 -11.54 3.12
CA ASN A 424 3.74 -11.38 2.04
C ASN A 424 3.03 -10.83 0.80
N VAL A 425 3.27 -9.55 0.51
CA VAL A 425 2.69 -8.85 -0.65
C VAL A 425 3.67 -8.99 -1.81
N VAL A 426 3.27 -9.70 -2.86
CA VAL A 426 4.08 -9.92 -4.07
C VAL A 426 3.51 -9.10 -5.22
N VAL A 427 4.33 -8.20 -5.75
CA VAL A 427 4.01 -7.36 -6.91
C VAL A 427 4.48 -8.06 -8.18
N GLY A 428 3.55 -8.34 -9.08
CA GLY A 428 3.79 -9.01 -10.36
C GLY A 428 4.29 -8.08 -11.46
N ARG A 429 4.40 -8.66 -12.66
CA ARG A 429 4.88 -7.96 -13.85
C ARG A 429 3.80 -7.02 -14.39
N PRO A 430 4.15 -5.84 -14.92
CA PRO A 430 3.19 -4.92 -15.50
C PRO A 430 2.61 -5.48 -16.81
N ILE A 431 1.29 -5.42 -16.97
CA ILE A 431 0.60 -5.63 -18.24
C ILE A 431 0.58 -4.29 -18.95
N ARG A 432 1.26 -4.23 -20.10
CA ARG A 432 1.40 -3.01 -20.90
C ARG A 432 0.06 -2.66 -21.52
N VAL A 433 -0.42 -1.44 -21.28
CA VAL A 433 -1.70 -0.98 -21.81
C VAL A 433 -1.48 0.11 -22.86
N VAL A 434 -2.17 -0.04 -23.99
CA VAL A 434 -2.26 0.98 -25.03
C VAL A 434 -3.49 1.84 -24.76
N GLN A 435 -3.30 3.15 -24.72
CA GLN A 435 -4.37 4.08 -24.40
C GLN A 435 -5.44 4.10 -25.49
N GLN A 436 -6.72 3.97 -25.12
CA GLN A 436 -7.87 4.07 -26.04
C GLN A 436 -8.98 4.94 -25.44
N GLY A 437 -9.85 5.48 -26.29
CA GLY A 437 -11.12 6.09 -25.84
C GLY A 437 -10.99 7.45 -25.16
N SER A 438 -9.86 8.15 -25.30
CA SER A 438 -9.65 9.48 -24.70
C SER A 438 -10.57 10.58 -25.26
N LYS A 439 -11.17 10.38 -26.46
CA LYS A 439 -12.07 11.36 -27.10
C LYS A 439 -13.53 10.89 -27.12
N ASP A 440 -13.78 9.63 -27.46
CA ASP A 440 -15.15 9.11 -27.67
C ASP A 440 -15.67 8.24 -26.51
N ASN A 441 -14.90 8.13 -25.41
CA ASN A 441 -15.19 7.33 -24.21
C ASN A 441 -15.41 5.82 -24.45
N ASN A 442 -15.28 5.36 -25.69
CA ASN A 442 -15.47 3.97 -26.08
C ASN A 442 -14.15 3.20 -25.96
N VAL A 443 -14.21 2.00 -25.36
CA VAL A 443 -13.08 1.09 -25.21
C VAL A 443 -13.47 -0.19 -25.94
N ASP A 444 -12.60 -0.70 -26.80
CA ASP A 444 -12.87 -1.96 -27.48
C ASP A 444 -13.03 -3.09 -26.46
N GLU A 445 -14.19 -3.74 -26.45
CA GLU A 445 -14.52 -4.82 -25.52
C GLU A 445 -13.58 -6.01 -25.70
N LYS A 446 -13.14 -6.29 -26.94
CA LYS A 446 -12.20 -7.41 -27.21
C LYS A 446 -10.84 -7.13 -26.58
N TYR A 447 -10.32 -5.92 -26.77
CA TYR A 447 -9.06 -5.51 -26.16
C TYR A 447 -9.14 -5.48 -24.63
N LEU A 448 -10.24 -4.97 -24.08
CA LEU A 448 -10.48 -4.96 -22.64
C LEU A 448 -10.50 -6.38 -22.05
N ASP A 449 -11.14 -7.34 -22.73
CA ASP A 449 -11.18 -8.73 -22.31
C ASP A 449 -9.82 -9.42 -22.43
N GLN A 450 -9.05 -9.09 -23.46
CA GLN A 450 -7.67 -9.55 -23.61
C GLN A 450 -6.80 -9.08 -22.43
N VAL A 451 -6.79 -7.78 -22.14
CA VAL A 451 -5.98 -7.20 -21.05
C VAL A 451 -6.41 -7.77 -19.70
N HIS A 452 -7.72 -7.97 -19.47
CA HIS A 452 -8.22 -8.61 -18.25
C HIS A 452 -7.74 -10.07 -18.14
N LYS A 453 -7.74 -10.82 -19.25
CA LYS A 453 -7.22 -12.20 -19.28
C LYS A 453 -5.73 -12.25 -18.97
N GLU A 454 -4.93 -11.34 -19.53
CA GLU A 454 -3.49 -11.22 -19.23
C GLU A 454 -3.26 -10.89 -17.75
N TYR A 455 -4.06 -9.98 -17.18
CA TYR A 455 -4.03 -9.64 -15.76
C TYR A 455 -4.32 -10.84 -14.86
N VAL A 456 -5.36 -11.63 -15.18
CA VAL A 456 -5.71 -12.86 -14.44
C VAL A 456 -4.60 -13.90 -14.58
N ALA A 457 -4.03 -14.08 -15.78
CA ALA A 457 -2.96 -15.03 -16.01
C ALA A 457 -1.70 -14.71 -15.18
N GLU A 458 -1.35 -13.43 -15.04
CA GLU A 458 -0.23 -13.02 -14.20
C GLU A 458 -0.52 -13.22 -12.70
N LEU A 459 -1.77 -13.05 -12.22
CA LEU A 459 -2.13 -13.44 -10.84
C LEU A 459 -1.99 -14.93 -10.59
N VAL A 460 -2.45 -15.77 -11.53
CA VAL A 460 -2.29 -17.23 -11.44
C VAL A 460 -0.82 -17.62 -11.43
N ARG A 461 0.00 -16.96 -12.25
CA ARG A 461 1.46 -17.15 -12.24
C ARG A 461 2.09 -16.80 -10.89
N LEU A 462 1.70 -15.67 -10.28
CA LEU A 462 2.18 -15.29 -8.94
C LEU A 462 1.77 -16.33 -7.90
N TRP A 463 0.54 -16.82 -7.96
CA TRP A 463 0.09 -17.88 -7.08
C TRP A 463 0.93 -19.15 -7.26
N ASP A 464 1.04 -19.68 -8.48
CA ASP A 464 1.77 -20.91 -8.75
C ASP A 464 3.26 -20.80 -8.42
N GLY A 465 3.86 -19.63 -8.62
CA GLY A 465 5.28 -19.40 -8.33
C GLY A 465 5.62 -19.32 -6.84
N TYR A 466 4.67 -18.93 -5.97
CA TYR A 466 4.97 -18.59 -4.57
C TYR A 466 4.05 -19.25 -3.53
N LYS A 467 3.01 -19.98 -3.92
CA LYS A 467 2.09 -20.67 -2.99
C LYS A 467 2.80 -21.66 -2.07
N ASP A 468 3.80 -22.38 -2.57
CA ASP A 468 4.53 -23.36 -1.75
C ASP A 468 5.48 -22.69 -0.74
N LEU A 469 5.88 -21.44 -1.02
CA LEU A 469 6.72 -20.68 -0.11
C LEU A 469 5.88 -19.99 0.99
N PHE A 470 4.80 -19.31 0.59
CA PHE A 470 4.05 -18.40 1.47
C PHE A 470 2.68 -18.92 1.92
N ALA A 471 2.11 -19.95 1.28
CA ALA A 471 0.81 -20.55 1.59
C ALA A 471 0.95 -22.06 1.84
N GLN A 472 1.80 -22.42 2.80
CA GLN A 472 2.09 -23.82 3.16
C GLN A 472 0.85 -24.53 3.74
N ASP A 473 0.03 -23.81 4.52
CA ASP A 473 -1.18 -24.34 5.17
C ASP A 473 -2.45 -24.17 4.32
N ARG A 474 -2.33 -24.04 2.99
CA ARG A 474 -3.49 -23.83 2.11
C ARG A 474 -4.39 -25.08 2.07
N GLN A 475 -5.71 -24.86 2.01
CA GLN A 475 -6.72 -25.92 1.86
C GLN A 475 -7.25 -26.04 0.42
N GLY A 476 -6.85 -25.13 -0.46
CA GLY A 476 -7.25 -25.12 -1.86
C GLY A 476 -6.30 -24.28 -2.71
N GLU A 477 -6.54 -24.33 -4.01
CA GLU A 477 -5.84 -23.49 -4.99
C GLU A 477 -6.55 -22.15 -5.19
N LEU A 478 -5.92 -21.22 -5.87
CA LEU A 478 -6.51 -19.94 -6.23
C LEU A 478 -7.78 -20.14 -7.09
N GLU A 479 -8.90 -19.58 -6.64
CA GLU A 479 -10.15 -19.58 -7.38
C GLU A 479 -10.51 -18.17 -7.88
N ILE A 480 -10.84 -18.03 -9.16
CA ILE A 480 -11.38 -16.79 -9.71
C ILE A 480 -12.91 -16.89 -9.78
N VAL A 481 -13.60 -16.11 -8.95
CA VAL A 481 -15.06 -16.11 -8.80
C VAL A 481 -15.70 -14.83 -9.36
N ASP A 482 -17.03 -14.84 -9.47
CA ASP A 482 -17.85 -13.76 -10.04
C ASP A 482 -18.03 -12.53 -9.17
#